data_AF-A0A3S5IWE6-F1
#
_entry.id   AF-A0A3S5IWE6-F1
#
_cell.length_a   1.000
_cell.length_b   1.000
_cell.length_c   1.000
_cell.angle_alpha   90.00
_cell.angle_beta   90.00
_cell.angle_gamma   90.00
#
_symmetry.space_group_name_H-M   'P 1'
#
loop_
_entity.id
_entity.type
_entity.pdbx_description
1 polymer ?
#
loop_
_entity_poly.entity_id
_entity_poly.type
_entity_poly.pdbx_seq_one_letter_code
_entity_poly.pdbx_strand_id
1 'polypeptide(L)'
;MLAELAAANAAFQIIKKAVQNTGDLAKAGRAISDFVIAKEELQRKGNKKKKSGVNSSDLEEFMALEKIRQHEEELKQFMIYCGRPGLWHDWQKFQADARKERRVREELARRRRAELAEVIGLGAAGLLIASMVAGLVAWVAWLKGMFD
;
A
#
# COMPACT_ATOMS: atom_id res chain seq x y z
N MET A 1 -11.57 1.76 -11.24
CA MET A 1 -11.81 0.32 -11.51
C MET A 1 -11.42 -0.04 -12.93
N LEU A 2 -11.76 0.81 -13.91
CA LEU A 2 -11.29 0.64 -15.30
C LEU A 2 -9.76 0.73 -15.47
N ALA A 3 -9.08 1.64 -14.78
CA ALA A 3 -7.62 1.81 -14.88
C ALA A 3 -6.85 0.60 -14.32
N GLU A 4 -7.34 0.01 -13.23
CA GLU A 4 -6.75 -1.13 -12.54
C GLU A 4 -6.99 -2.41 -13.33
N LEU A 5 -8.18 -2.56 -13.93
CA LEU A 5 -8.47 -3.65 -14.87
C LEU A 5 -7.57 -3.55 -16.11
N ALA A 6 -7.37 -2.35 -16.66
CA ALA A 6 -6.47 -2.13 -17.78
C ALA A 6 -5.01 -2.48 -17.41
N ALA A 7 -4.55 -2.07 -16.23
CA ALA A 7 -3.23 -2.40 -15.72
C ALA A 7 -3.05 -3.92 -15.53
N ALA A 8 -4.04 -4.60 -14.94
CA ALA A 8 -4.02 -6.05 -14.79
C ALA A 8 -3.98 -6.77 -16.14
N ASN A 9 -4.80 -6.35 -17.10
CA ASN A 9 -4.81 -6.92 -18.45
C ASN A 9 -3.47 -6.69 -19.17
N ALA A 10 -2.89 -5.49 -19.06
CA ALA A 10 -1.60 -5.17 -19.67
C ALA A 10 -0.47 -6.02 -19.09
N ALA A 11 -0.41 -6.13 -17.76
CA ALA A 11 0.56 -6.98 -17.07
C ALA A 11 0.40 -8.45 -17.50
N PHE A 12 -0.84 -8.95 -17.55
CA PHE A 12 -1.10 -10.34 -17.95
C PHE A 12 -0.69 -10.64 -19.40
N GLN A 13 -0.89 -9.69 -20.33
CA GLN A 13 -0.43 -9.83 -21.71
C GLN A 13 1.11 -9.96 -21.80
N ILE A 14 1.84 -9.24 -20.95
CA ILE A 14 3.31 -9.36 -20.88
C ILE A 14 3.70 -10.74 -20.36
N ILE A 15 3.01 -11.24 -19.32
CA ILE A 15 3.24 -12.60 -18.79
C ILE A 15 3.03 -13.64 -19.88
N LYS A 16 1.90 -13.56 -20.59
CA LYS A 16 1.57 -14.50 -21.67
C LYS A 16 2.62 -14.49 -22.77
N LYS A 17 3.03 -13.30 -23.23
CA LYS A 17 4.10 -13.15 -24.23
C LYS A 17 5.43 -13.70 -23.75
N ALA A 18 5.80 -13.45 -22.49
CA ALA A 18 7.04 -13.97 -21.92
C ALA A 18 7.04 -15.51 -21.89
N VAL A 19 5.94 -16.12 -21.45
CA VAL A 19 5.78 -17.58 -21.46
C VAL A 19 5.80 -18.13 -22.88
N GLN A 20 5.07 -17.53 -23.81
CA GLN A 20 5.04 -17.97 -25.22
C GLN A 20 6.40 -17.87 -25.92
N ASN A 21 7.16 -16.80 -25.67
CA ASN A 21 8.41 -16.55 -26.39
C ASN A 21 9.62 -17.24 -25.78
N THR A 22 9.66 -17.37 -24.45
CA THR A 22 10.87 -17.82 -23.75
C THR A 22 10.68 -19.13 -22.98
N GLY A 23 9.43 -19.57 -22.79
CA GLY A 23 9.10 -20.70 -21.93
C GLY A 23 9.41 -20.47 -20.45
N ASP A 24 9.96 -19.30 -20.09
CA ASP A 24 10.50 -19.02 -18.77
C ASP A 24 9.68 -17.96 -18.05
N LEU A 25 8.99 -18.40 -16.99
CA LEU A 25 8.17 -17.54 -16.16
C LEU A 25 9.02 -16.57 -15.31
N ALA A 26 10.29 -16.89 -15.03
CA ALA A 26 11.16 -16.04 -14.21
C ALA A 26 11.39 -14.68 -14.86
N LYS A 27 11.47 -14.62 -16.20
CA LYS A 27 11.61 -13.37 -16.96
C LYS A 27 10.36 -12.48 -16.88
N ALA A 28 9.21 -13.04 -16.51
CA ALA A 28 7.96 -12.31 -16.32
C ALA A 28 7.75 -11.81 -14.88
N GLY A 29 8.74 -11.96 -13.97
CA GLY A 29 8.57 -11.67 -12.55
C GLY A 29 8.02 -10.27 -12.22
N ARG A 30 8.47 -9.24 -12.95
CA ARG A 30 7.95 -7.87 -12.80
C ARG A 30 6.47 -7.77 -13.20
N ALA A 31 6.10 -8.34 -14.34
CA ALA A 31 4.72 -8.33 -14.82
C ALA A 31 3.79 -9.15 -13.90
N ILE A 32 4.28 -10.25 -13.32
CA ILE A 32 3.57 -11.01 -12.29
C ILE A 32 3.31 -10.15 -11.05
N SER A 33 4.33 -9.42 -10.59
CA SER A 33 4.18 -8.48 -9.47
C SER A 33 3.14 -7.40 -9.77
N ASP A 34 3.23 -6.76 -10.95
CA ASP A 34 2.31 -5.69 -11.38
C ASP A 34 0.86 -6.20 -11.48
N PHE A 35 0.66 -7.41 -12.01
CA PHE A 35 -0.66 -8.06 -12.06
C PHE A 35 -1.26 -8.26 -10.66
N VAL A 36 -0.47 -8.75 -9.71
CA VAL A 36 -0.92 -9.00 -8.33
C VAL A 36 -1.25 -7.69 -7.60
N ILE A 37 -0.44 -6.65 -7.79
CA ILE A 37 -0.71 -5.32 -7.22
C ILE A 37 -2.02 -4.76 -7.78
N ALA A 38 -2.21 -4.82 -9.10
CA ALA A 38 -3.43 -4.36 -9.75
C ALA A 38 -4.67 -5.15 -9.26
N LYS A 39 -4.55 -6.46 -9.09
CA LYS A 39 -5.59 -7.32 -8.49
C LYS A 39 -5.95 -6.88 -7.07
N GLU A 40 -4.96 -6.72 -6.20
CA GLU A 40 -5.17 -6.31 -4.81
C GLU A 40 -5.84 -4.94 -4.72
N GLU A 41 -5.44 -4.01 -5.58
CA GLU A 41 -6.02 -2.67 -5.62
C GLU A 41 -7.46 -2.69 -6.12
N LEU A 42 -7.77 -3.48 -7.15
CA LEU A 42 -9.13 -3.66 -7.64
C LEU A 42 -10.04 -4.23 -6.55
N GLN A 43 -9.62 -5.32 -5.90
CA GLN A 43 -10.36 -5.93 -4.79
C GLN A 43 -10.56 -4.96 -3.61
N ARG A 44 -9.52 -4.17 -3.27
CA ARG A 44 -9.61 -3.16 -2.21
C ARG A 44 -10.62 -2.06 -2.57
N LYS A 45 -10.60 -1.58 -3.82
CA LYS A 45 -11.53 -0.54 -4.29
C LYS A 45 -12.95 -1.05 -4.36
N GLY A 46 -13.16 -2.28 -4.82
CA GLY A 46 -14.47 -2.92 -4.82
C GLY A 46 -15.05 -3.09 -3.42
N ASN A 47 -14.26 -3.63 -2.49
CA ASN A 47 -14.66 -3.75 -1.09
C ASN A 47 -14.97 -2.40 -0.42
N LYS A 48 -14.25 -1.32 -0.78
CA LYS A 48 -14.50 0.03 -0.27
C LYS A 48 -15.83 0.60 -0.80
N LYS A 49 -16.13 0.39 -2.09
CA LYS A 49 -17.39 0.85 -2.70
C LYS A 49 -18.60 0.10 -2.14
N LYS A 50 -18.50 -1.22 -1.97
CA LYS A 50 -19.53 -2.04 -1.33
C LYS A 50 -19.88 -1.55 0.08
N LYS A 51 -18.88 -1.13 0.86
CA LYS A 51 -19.09 -0.53 2.20
C LYS A 51 -19.71 0.86 2.16
N SER A 52 -19.59 1.59 1.05
CA SER A 52 -20.05 2.98 0.91
C SER A 52 -21.47 3.09 0.35
N GLY A 53 -22.14 1.98 0.02
CA GLY A 53 -23.52 1.98 -0.51
C GLY A 53 -23.69 2.61 -1.90
N VAL A 54 -22.59 2.88 -2.62
CA VAL A 54 -22.62 3.50 -3.94
C VAL A 54 -22.89 2.41 -4.99
N ASN A 55 -24.15 2.33 -5.44
CA ASN A 55 -24.69 1.30 -6.33
C ASN A 55 -24.35 1.51 -7.82
N SER A 56 -23.17 2.03 -8.15
CA SER A 56 -22.78 2.24 -9.55
C SER A 56 -22.13 0.97 -10.12
N SER A 57 -22.90 0.23 -10.94
CA SER A 57 -22.49 -0.88 -11.81
C SER A 57 -21.90 -2.12 -11.12
N ASP A 58 -22.67 -2.75 -10.24
CA ASP A 58 -22.35 -4.05 -9.63
C ASP A 58 -21.98 -5.13 -10.67
N LEU A 59 -22.61 -5.09 -11.85
CA LEU A 59 -22.35 -6.04 -12.93
C LEU A 59 -20.97 -5.83 -13.56
N GLU A 60 -20.57 -4.61 -13.88
CA GLU A 60 -19.26 -4.33 -14.48
C GLU A 60 -18.12 -4.64 -13.51
N GLU A 61 -18.32 -4.33 -12.23
CA GLU A 61 -17.39 -4.71 -11.17
C GLU A 61 -17.27 -6.22 -11.04
N PHE A 62 -18.40 -6.93 -11.00
CA PHE A 62 -18.42 -8.39 -10.96
C PHE A 62 -17.67 -8.99 -12.16
N MET A 63 -17.94 -8.49 -13.37
CA MET A 63 -17.27 -8.94 -14.60
C MET A 63 -15.78 -8.64 -14.58
N ALA A 64 -15.36 -7.49 -14.05
CA ALA A 64 -13.95 -7.14 -13.90
C ALA A 64 -13.24 -8.07 -12.90
N LEU A 65 -13.87 -8.36 -11.75
CA LEU A 65 -13.34 -9.28 -10.75
C LEU A 65 -13.24 -10.71 -11.31
N GLU A 66 -14.26 -11.17 -12.04
CA GLU A 66 -14.25 -12.49 -12.67
C GLU A 66 -13.16 -12.61 -13.74
N LYS A 67 -12.95 -11.57 -14.55
CA LYS A 67 -11.86 -11.54 -15.52
C LYS A 67 -10.48 -11.64 -14.86
N ILE A 68 -10.26 -10.94 -13.74
CA ILE A 68 -9.01 -11.08 -12.99
C ILE A 68 -8.88 -12.48 -12.37
N ARG A 69 -9.98 -13.09 -11.90
CA ARG A 69 -9.98 -14.47 -11.41
C ARG A 69 -9.55 -15.46 -12.49
N GLN A 70 -10.04 -15.27 -13.73
CA GLN A 70 -9.63 -16.07 -14.88
C GLN A 70 -8.12 -15.92 -15.17
N HIS A 71 -7.61 -14.69 -15.18
CA HIS A 71 -6.18 -14.43 -15.36
C HIS A 71 -5.31 -15.03 -14.23
N GLU A 72 -5.81 -15.08 -13.00
CA GLU A 72 -5.14 -15.76 -11.89
C GLU A 72 -5.09 -17.27 -12.08
N GLU A 73 -6.18 -17.90 -12.54
CA GLU A 73 -6.19 -19.33 -12.84
C GLU A 73 -5.24 -19.66 -14.00
N GLU A 74 -5.22 -18.85 -15.06
CA GLU A 74 -4.27 -18.99 -16.16
C GLU A 74 -2.81 -18.83 -15.67
N LEU A 75 -2.54 -17.84 -14.82
CA LEU A 75 -1.20 -17.66 -14.22
C LEU A 75 -0.80 -18.90 -13.40
N LYS A 76 -1.73 -19.49 -12.64
CA LYS A 76 -1.49 -20.74 -11.91
C LYS A 76 -1.15 -21.88 -12.86
N GLN A 77 -1.86 -22.02 -13.99
CA GLN A 77 -1.50 -23.01 -15.01
C GLN A 77 -0.09 -22.77 -15.56
N PHE A 78 0.29 -21.52 -15.86
CA PHE A 78 1.66 -21.20 -16.28
C PHE A 78 2.70 -21.53 -15.21
N MET A 79 2.41 -21.30 -13.93
CA MET A 79 3.32 -21.69 -12.84
C MET A 79 3.47 -23.20 -12.69
N ILE A 80 2.44 -23.98 -13.01
CA ILE A 80 2.47 -25.44 -12.96
C ILE A 80 3.23 -26.01 -14.16
N TYR A 81 2.95 -25.54 -15.38
CA TYR A 81 3.51 -26.13 -16.60
C TYR A 81 4.84 -25.55 -17.03
N CYS A 82 5.08 -24.25 -16.80
CA CYS A 82 6.29 -23.55 -17.24
C CYS A 82 7.25 -23.27 -16.07
N GLY A 83 6.85 -23.57 -14.84
CA GLY A 83 7.63 -23.35 -13.63
C GLY A 83 8.27 -24.62 -13.06
N ARG A 84 9.00 -24.44 -11.95
CA ARG A 84 9.50 -25.55 -11.13
C ARG A 84 8.31 -26.26 -10.43
N PRO A 85 8.37 -27.59 -10.20
CA PRO A 85 7.41 -28.27 -9.34
C PRO A 85 7.23 -27.57 -7.98
N GLY A 86 5.97 -27.34 -7.59
CA GLY A 86 5.62 -26.66 -6.34
C GLY A 86 5.70 -25.12 -6.38
N LEU A 87 6.08 -24.51 -7.50
CA LEU A 87 6.24 -23.05 -7.63
C LEU A 87 4.99 -22.28 -7.19
N TRP A 88 3.78 -22.77 -7.52
CA TRP A 88 2.54 -22.13 -7.10
C TRP A 88 2.38 -22.08 -5.57
N HIS A 89 2.73 -23.16 -4.86
CA HIS A 89 2.66 -23.20 -3.40
C HIS A 89 3.69 -22.28 -2.75
N ASP A 90 4.91 -22.27 -3.27
CA ASP A 90 5.97 -21.38 -2.80
C ASP A 90 5.59 -19.91 -3.05
N TRP A 91 4.97 -19.63 -4.20
CA TRP A 91 4.44 -18.31 -4.54
C TRP A 91 3.32 -17.86 -3.61
N GLN A 92 2.38 -18.75 -3.26
CA GLN A 92 1.32 -18.43 -2.29
C GLN A 92 1.89 -18.08 -0.92
N LYS A 93 2.91 -18.82 -0.45
CA LYS A 93 3.61 -18.51 0.81
C LYS A 93 4.31 -17.15 0.72
N PHE A 94 5.06 -16.90 -0.35
CA PHE A 94 5.71 -15.61 -0.58
C PHE A 94 4.72 -14.43 -0.56
N GLN A 95 3.56 -14.58 -1.20
CA GLN A 95 2.53 -13.54 -1.14
C GLN A 95 1.96 -13.34 0.27
N ALA A 96 1.76 -14.41 1.03
CA ALA A 96 1.26 -14.31 2.41
C ALA A 96 2.28 -13.57 3.31
N ASP A 97 3.56 -13.92 3.19
CA ASP A 97 4.64 -13.26 3.93
C ASP A 97 4.77 -11.79 3.52
N ALA A 98 4.74 -11.49 2.22
CA ALA A 98 4.77 -10.11 1.71
C ALA A 98 3.59 -9.27 2.25
N ARG A 99 2.38 -9.84 2.36
CA ARG A 99 1.22 -9.16 2.97
C ARG A 99 1.44 -8.90 4.46
N LYS A 100 2.00 -9.88 5.19
CA LYS A 100 2.30 -9.75 6.62
C LYS A 100 3.33 -8.64 6.85
N GLU A 101 4.41 -8.65 6.08
CA GLU A 101 5.45 -7.62 6.16
C GLU A 101 4.92 -6.22 5.84
N ARG A 102 4.05 -6.07 4.83
CA ARG A 102 3.43 -4.77 4.50
C ARG A 102 2.63 -4.23 5.69
N ARG A 103 1.83 -5.07 6.36
CA ARG A 103 1.07 -4.67 7.55
C ARG A 103 1.99 -4.24 8.70
N VAL A 104 3.02 -5.02 8.98
CA VAL A 104 4.01 -4.69 10.02
C VAL A 104 4.71 -3.36 9.70
N ARG A 105 5.10 -3.13 8.45
CA ARG A 105 5.71 -1.86 8.02
C ARG A 105 4.75 -0.68 8.16
N GLU A 106 3.48 -0.84 7.81
CA GLU A 106 2.46 0.19 7.99
C GLU A 106 2.24 0.51 9.47
N GLU A 107 2.20 -0.49 10.35
CA GLU A 107 2.06 -0.30 11.80
C GLU A 107 3.29 0.41 12.40
N LEU A 108 4.50 -0.01 12.04
CA LEU A 108 5.73 0.64 12.48
C LEU A 108 5.80 2.10 11.99
N ALA A 109 5.40 2.36 10.74
CA ALA A 109 5.34 3.72 10.21
C ALA A 109 4.32 4.59 10.94
N ARG A 110 3.17 4.03 11.33
CA ARG A 110 2.17 4.74 12.15
C ARG A 110 2.71 5.06 13.54
N ARG A 111 3.38 4.10 14.21
CA ARG A 111 3.99 4.31 15.52
C ARG A 111 5.04 5.41 15.49
N ARG A 112 5.96 5.37 14.51
CA ARG A 112 6.98 6.42 14.33
C ARG A 112 6.36 7.81 14.14
N ARG A 113 5.26 7.92 13.39
CA ARG A 113 4.55 9.20 13.20
C ARG A 113 3.93 9.70 14.50
N ALA A 114 3.37 8.80 15.31
CA ALA A 114 2.82 9.15 16.62
C ALA A 114 3.91 9.62 17.59
N GLU A 115 5.03 8.88 17.68
CA GLU A 115 6.18 9.26 18.52
C GLU A 115 6.75 10.63 18.12
N LEU A 116 6.92 10.89 16.82
CA LEU A 116 7.38 12.20 16.34
C LEU A 116 6.38 13.31 16.68
N ALA A 117 5.08 13.06 16.54
CA ALA A 117 4.04 14.04 16.88
C ALA A 117 4.02 14.35 18.38
N GLU A 118 4.21 13.35 19.24
CA GLU A 118 4.31 13.52 20.69
C GLU A 118 5.56 14.31 21.08
N VAL A 119 6.72 13.98 20.52
CA VAL A 119 7.98 14.70 20.80
C VAL A 119 7.90 16.17 20.35
N ILE A 120 7.37 16.42 19.15
CA ILE A 120 7.17 17.78 18.64
C ILE A 120 6.15 18.54 19.51
N GLY A 121 5.05 17.90 19.89
CA GLY A 121 4.03 18.50 20.76
C GLY A 121 4.57 18.87 22.14
N LEU A 122 5.33 17.97 22.77
CA LEU A 122 5.98 18.21 24.06
C LEU A 122 7.04 19.31 23.96
N GLY A 123 7.86 19.31 22.91
CA GLY A 123 8.84 20.36 22.65
C GLY A 123 8.21 21.73 22.46
N ALA A 124 7.14 21.82 21.66
CA ALA A 124 6.42 23.07 21.41
C ALA A 124 5.74 23.61 22.68
N ALA A 125 5.14 22.73 23.49
CA ALA A 125 4.54 23.12 24.77
C ALA A 125 5.59 23.64 25.76
N GLY A 126 6.74 22.97 25.86
CA GLY A 126 7.86 23.42 26.70
C GLY A 126 8.41 24.78 26.28
N LEU A 127 8.54 25.00 24.97
CA LEU A 127 9.05 26.27 24.42
C LEU A 127 8.06 27.42 24.63
N LEU A 128 6.75 27.17 24.51
CA LEU A 128 5.71 28.14 24.85
C LEU A 128 5.76 28.54 26.33
N ILE A 129 5.83 27.57 27.24
CA ILE A 129 5.91 27.85 28.68
C ILE A 129 7.20 28.65 28.99
N ALA A 130 8.34 28.26 28.42
CA ALA A 130 9.59 28.97 28.60
C ALA A 130 9.51 30.43 28.08
N SER A 131 8.90 30.65 26.91
CA SER A 131 8.69 32.00 26.38
C SER A 131 7.77 32.85 27.25
N MET A 132 6.73 32.24 27.85
CA MET A 132 5.80 32.93 28.73
C MET A 132 6.47 33.36 30.03
N VAL A 133 7.28 32.48 30.62
CA VAL A 133 8.08 32.79 31.82
C VAL A 133 9.12 33.87 31.52
N ALA A 134 9.85 33.75 30.40
CA ALA A 134 10.83 34.75 29.99
C ALA A 134 10.18 36.13 29.75
N GLY A 135 9.00 36.16 29.11
CA GLY A 135 8.21 37.38 28.92
C GLY A 135 7.78 38.02 30.24
N LEU A 136 7.32 37.22 31.20
CA LEU A 136 6.95 37.70 32.54
C LEU A 136 8.16 38.26 33.31
N VAL A 137 9.33 37.60 33.23
CA VAL A 137 10.56 38.09 33.87
C VAL A 137 11.01 39.41 33.25
N ALA A 138 11.02 39.51 31.92
CA ALA A 138 11.36 40.75 31.22
C ALA A 138 10.39 41.89 31.57
N TRP A 139 9.10 41.60 31.67
CA TRP A 139 8.07 42.56 32.07
C TRP A 139 8.29 43.10 33.50
N VAL A 140 8.57 42.20 34.45
CA VAL A 140 8.87 42.59 35.84
C VAL A 140 10.18 43.37 35.93
N ALA A 141 11.19 43.02 35.13
CA ALA A 141 12.46 43.74 35.07
C ALA A 141 12.30 45.17 34.54
N TRP A 142 11.44 45.35 33.53
CA TRP A 142 11.08 46.66 32.99
C TRP A 142 10.33 47.53 34.02
N LEU A 143 9.35 46.97 34.74
CA LEU A 143 8.62 47.68 35.80
C LEU A 143 9.49 48.14 36.97
N LYS A 144 10.59 47.44 37.23
CA LYS A 144 11.56 47.80 38.28
C LYS A 144 12.58 48.87 37.84
N GLY A 145 12.47 49.39 36.62
CA GLY A 145 13.39 50.42 36.12
C GLY A 145 14.82 49.92 35.96
N MET A 146 15.05 48.61 35.87
CA MET A 146 16.41 48.05 35.68
C MET A 146 16.98 48.29 34.27
N PHE A 147 16.21 48.92 33.38
CA PHE A 147 16.57 49.24 31.99
C PHE A 147 16.64 50.75 31.70
N ASP A 148 16.60 51.61 32.74
CA ASP A 148 16.94 53.04 32.65
C ASP A 148 18.42 53.29 32.98
#